data_AF-A0A1Q9EN50-F1
#
_entry.id   AF-A0A1Q9EN50-F1
#
_cell.length_a   1.000
_cell.length_b   1.000
_cell.length_c   1.000
_cell.angle_alpha   90.00
_cell.angle_beta   90.00
_cell.angle_gamma   90.00
#
_symmetry.space_group_name_H-M   'P 1'
#
loop_
_entity.id
_entity.type
_entity.pdbx_description
1 polymer ?
#
loop_
_entity_poly.entity_id
_entity_poly.type
_entity_poly.pdbx_seq_one_letter_code
_entity_poly.pdbx_strand_id
1 'polypeptide(L)'
;METAKRVIHHVGVSQRGTIMSALAPTDHAGATCFEEYVRTAQFVPFMRDVLRVIEEELGLTSYHLRLLPWPGGASDLPAAVSGDEALALFLLTEDSRPVCQAAAAAGFFVYVAGTNAVVRFIPAMANADDLDAPIIYQDASGKHVEVPGLTLRSCLLRGEEPEAKVRCSLDFQGRSCYVVVMAPSSRASRCALESGEVVRRQSELDDEELATFWQTGAEMAENHGGFDEMHLNAGNFQNVAHMHLKVWIDLTNFEALWSGQDVYQRLYAERKKREKPRKSPEQVREAPAEQSEEIDEELAAAIAMSLETGS
;
A
#
# COMPACT_ATOMS: atom_id res chain seq x y z
N MET A 1 -26.85 23.08 -14.48
CA MET A 1 -25.89 22.41 -13.57
C MET A 1 -24.59 22.32 -14.32
N GLU A 2 -23.64 23.17 -13.97
CA GLU A 2 -22.26 23.07 -14.46
C GLU A 2 -21.68 21.76 -13.90
N THR A 3 -21.24 20.86 -14.77
CA THR A 3 -20.53 19.65 -14.34
C THR A 3 -19.27 20.12 -13.63
N ALA A 4 -19.19 19.88 -12.31
CA ALA A 4 -18.01 20.17 -11.53
C ALA A 4 -16.79 19.59 -12.25
N LYS A 5 -15.81 20.45 -12.54
CA LYS A 5 -14.61 20.07 -13.28
C LYS A 5 -13.88 19.01 -12.45
N ARG A 6 -13.78 17.77 -12.97
CA ARG A 6 -13.06 16.67 -12.29
C ARG A 6 -11.63 17.11 -11.97
N VAL A 7 -11.18 16.83 -10.75
CA VAL A 7 -9.81 17.17 -10.30
C VAL A 7 -8.80 16.09 -10.74
N ILE A 8 -9.27 15.04 -11.44
CA ILE A 8 -8.47 13.88 -11.86
C ILE A 8 -8.60 13.56 -13.35
N HIS A 9 -7.49 13.15 -13.97
CA HIS A 9 -7.51 12.30 -15.16
C HIS A 9 -7.55 10.83 -14.72
N HIS A 10 -8.25 9.98 -15.46
CA HIS A 10 -8.40 8.56 -15.16
C HIS A 10 -8.38 7.74 -16.46
N VAL A 11 -7.66 6.63 -16.42
CA VAL A 11 -7.70 5.56 -17.42
C VAL A 11 -7.71 4.23 -16.67
N GLY A 12 -8.40 3.23 -17.20
CA GLY A 12 -8.50 1.92 -16.56
C GLY A 12 -8.59 0.77 -17.55
N VAL A 13 -8.05 -0.38 -17.16
CA VAL A 13 -8.08 -1.63 -17.94
C VAL A 13 -8.47 -2.78 -17.01
N SER A 14 -9.28 -3.71 -17.52
CA SER A 14 -9.61 -4.95 -16.82
C SER A 14 -8.84 -6.12 -17.43
N GLN A 15 -8.11 -6.87 -16.60
CA GLN A 15 -7.39 -8.07 -17.01
C GLN A 15 -7.63 -9.18 -16.00
N ARG A 16 -8.25 -10.28 -16.43
CA ARG A 16 -8.50 -11.49 -15.61
C ARG A 16 -9.19 -11.19 -14.27
N GLY A 17 -10.16 -10.26 -14.25
CA GLY A 17 -10.90 -9.89 -13.05
C GLY A 17 -10.15 -8.94 -12.10
N THR A 18 -8.97 -8.48 -12.49
CA THR A 18 -8.27 -7.37 -11.84
C THR A 18 -8.49 -6.10 -12.64
N ILE A 19 -8.94 -5.03 -11.98
CA ILE A 19 -9.08 -3.71 -12.57
C ILE A 19 -7.84 -2.91 -12.18
N MET A 20 -7.18 -2.35 -13.18
CA MET A 20 -6.03 -1.46 -13.01
C MET A 20 -6.44 -0.05 -13.44
N SER A 21 -5.97 0.97 -12.73
CA SER A 21 -6.24 2.37 -13.06
C SER A 21 -5.09 3.27 -12.65
N ALA A 22 -4.86 4.36 -13.40
CA ALA A 22 -3.97 5.43 -12.99
C ALA A 22 -4.70 6.76 -12.96
N LEU A 23 -4.34 7.59 -11.98
CA LEU A 23 -4.95 8.88 -11.70
C LEU A 23 -3.87 9.93 -11.41
N ALA A 24 -4.06 11.14 -11.88
CA ALA A 24 -3.16 12.26 -11.61
C ALA A 24 -3.97 13.57 -11.46
N PRO A 25 -3.52 14.51 -10.60
CA PRO A 25 -4.25 15.75 -10.38
C PRO A 25 -4.21 16.65 -11.61
N THR A 26 -5.35 17.23 -11.98
CA THR A 26 -5.45 18.18 -13.11
C THR A 26 -5.06 19.60 -12.71
N ASP A 27 -5.15 19.92 -11.42
CA ASP A 27 -4.68 21.15 -10.81
C ASP A 27 -3.71 20.77 -9.68
N HIS A 28 -2.43 21.08 -9.88
CA HIS A 28 -1.37 20.81 -8.92
C HIS A 28 -0.99 22.04 -8.08
N ALA A 29 -1.68 23.19 -8.26
CA ALA A 29 -1.45 24.43 -7.51
C ALA A 29 0.02 24.89 -7.45
N GLY A 30 0.81 24.55 -8.48
CA GLY A 30 2.24 24.85 -8.54
C GLY A 30 3.15 23.88 -7.77
N ALA A 31 2.60 22.87 -7.08
CA ALA A 31 3.38 21.79 -6.50
C ALA A 31 4.09 20.99 -7.60
N THR A 32 5.32 20.59 -7.32
CA THR A 32 6.19 19.84 -8.24
C THR A 32 6.51 18.42 -7.74
N CYS A 33 6.08 18.10 -6.52
CA CYS A 33 6.13 16.77 -5.93
C CYS A 33 4.93 16.55 -5.01
N PHE A 34 4.76 15.31 -4.54
CA PHE A 34 3.63 14.96 -3.68
C PHE A 34 3.71 15.63 -2.30
N GLU A 35 4.90 15.78 -1.75
CA GLU A 35 5.13 16.38 -0.44
C GLU A 35 4.72 17.86 -0.40
N GLU A 36 4.92 18.59 -1.49
CA GLU A 36 4.36 19.93 -1.65
C GLU A 36 2.83 19.87 -1.83
N TYR A 37 2.35 18.98 -2.70
CA TYR A 37 0.94 18.89 -3.07
C TYR A 37 0.02 18.55 -1.88
N VAL A 38 0.44 17.65 -0.99
CA VAL A 38 -0.34 17.19 0.16
C VAL A 38 -0.66 18.32 1.16
N ARG A 39 0.07 19.43 1.10
CA ARG A 39 -0.15 20.63 1.93
C ARG A 39 -1.09 21.64 1.29
N THR A 40 -1.45 21.45 0.02
CA THR A 40 -2.33 22.36 -0.71
C THR A 40 -3.80 22.09 -0.35
N ALA A 41 -4.65 23.09 -0.57
CA ALA A 41 -6.10 22.93 -0.42
C ALA A 41 -6.72 21.95 -1.45
N GLN A 42 -5.99 21.58 -2.51
CA GLN A 42 -6.46 20.66 -3.55
C GLN A 42 -6.28 19.19 -3.18
N PHE A 43 -5.45 18.88 -2.19
CA PHE A 43 -5.13 17.50 -1.82
C PHE A 43 -6.36 16.66 -1.43
N VAL A 44 -7.16 17.15 -0.48
CA VAL A 44 -8.34 16.41 0.00
C VAL A 44 -9.37 16.23 -1.12
N PRO A 45 -9.77 17.27 -1.88
CA PRO A 45 -10.63 17.10 -3.06
C PRO A 45 -10.11 16.05 -4.04
N PHE A 46 -8.81 16.08 -4.36
CA PHE A 46 -8.18 15.09 -5.24
C PHE A 46 -8.31 13.67 -4.70
N MET A 47 -7.96 13.44 -3.43
CA MET A 47 -8.05 12.11 -2.83
C MET A 47 -9.48 11.61 -2.70
N ARG A 48 -10.45 12.48 -2.41
CA ARG A 48 -11.88 12.13 -2.43
C ARG A 48 -12.34 11.69 -3.82
N ASP A 49 -11.92 12.39 -4.86
CA ASP A 49 -12.18 11.99 -6.24
C ASP A 49 -11.53 10.65 -6.61
N VAL A 50 -10.28 10.42 -6.16
CA VAL A 50 -9.60 9.12 -6.33
C VAL A 50 -10.42 8.00 -5.67
N LEU A 51 -10.81 8.16 -4.40
CA LEU A 51 -11.59 7.14 -3.68
C LEU A 51 -12.97 6.92 -4.29
N ARG A 52 -13.64 7.98 -4.74
CA ARG A 52 -14.92 7.92 -5.46
C ARG A 52 -14.79 7.07 -6.73
N VAL A 53 -13.74 7.28 -7.54
CA VAL A 53 -13.50 6.45 -8.72
C VAL A 53 -13.26 5.00 -8.34
N ILE A 54 -12.43 4.73 -7.33
CA ILE A 54 -12.07 3.37 -6.91
C ILE A 54 -13.30 2.61 -6.37
N GLU A 55 -13.99 3.19 -5.41
CA GLU A 55 -14.99 2.47 -4.61
C GLU A 55 -16.40 2.58 -5.21
N GLU A 56 -16.73 3.68 -5.87
CA GLU A 56 -18.08 3.89 -6.45
C GLU A 56 -18.11 3.62 -7.95
N GLU A 57 -17.20 4.20 -8.75
CA GLU A 57 -17.24 4.05 -10.21
C GLU A 57 -16.73 2.68 -10.67
N LEU A 58 -15.63 2.19 -10.09
CA LEU A 58 -15.04 0.88 -10.39
C LEU A 58 -15.61 -0.23 -9.49
N GLY A 59 -16.29 0.13 -8.40
CA GLY A 59 -16.92 -0.81 -7.46
C GLY A 59 -15.92 -1.64 -6.65
N LEU A 60 -14.65 -1.21 -6.54
CA LEU A 60 -13.58 -1.97 -5.91
C LEU A 60 -13.77 -2.04 -4.40
N THR A 61 -13.90 -3.27 -3.88
CA THR A 61 -13.97 -3.52 -2.44
C THR A 61 -12.61 -3.96 -1.86
N SER A 62 -11.71 -4.42 -2.71
CA SER A 62 -10.33 -4.77 -2.37
C SER A 62 -9.39 -4.15 -3.37
N TYR A 63 -8.45 -3.32 -2.93
CA TYR A 63 -7.47 -2.72 -3.82
C TYR A 63 -6.12 -2.45 -3.14
N HIS A 64 -5.08 -2.39 -3.97
CA HIS A 64 -3.83 -1.71 -3.69
C HIS A 64 -3.93 -0.30 -4.26
N LEU A 65 -3.74 0.72 -3.42
CA LEU A 65 -3.56 2.10 -3.84
C LEU A 65 -2.10 2.46 -3.62
N ARG A 66 -1.40 2.78 -4.71
CA ARG A 66 0.03 3.11 -4.74
C ARG A 66 0.17 4.53 -5.23
N LEU A 67 0.85 5.38 -4.46
CA LEU A 67 1.25 6.71 -4.89
C LEU A 67 2.73 6.66 -5.22
N LEU A 68 3.06 7.07 -6.43
CA LEU A 68 4.38 6.92 -7.01
C LEU A 68 4.90 8.29 -7.48
N PRO A 69 6.17 8.62 -7.21
CA PRO A 69 6.78 9.82 -7.76
C PRO A 69 6.86 9.70 -9.29
N TRP A 70 6.73 10.83 -9.99
CA TRP A 70 7.04 10.88 -11.41
C TRP A 70 8.57 11.03 -11.56
N PRO A 71 9.25 10.09 -12.22
CA PRO A 71 10.73 10.00 -12.20
C PRO A 71 11.46 11.14 -12.93
N GLY A 72 10.75 12.17 -13.39
CA GLY A 72 11.32 13.29 -14.14
C GLY A 72 11.64 12.92 -15.60
N GLY A 73 11.36 13.86 -16.50
CA GLY A 73 11.49 13.69 -17.95
C GLY A 73 10.13 13.77 -18.64
N ALA A 74 9.97 14.74 -19.54
CA ALA A 74 8.75 14.90 -20.34
C ALA A 74 8.61 13.83 -21.45
N SER A 75 9.69 13.06 -21.71
CA SER A 75 9.76 12.08 -22.80
C SER A 75 10.00 10.64 -22.36
N ASP A 76 10.45 10.41 -21.13
CA ASP A 76 10.99 9.13 -20.72
C ASP A 76 10.00 8.45 -19.78
N LEU A 77 9.36 7.40 -20.30
CA LEU A 77 8.52 6.52 -19.48
C LEU A 77 9.34 6.00 -18.29
N PRO A 78 8.72 5.81 -17.12
CA PRO A 78 9.41 5.38 -15.92
C PRO A 78 10.24 4.10 -16.12
N ALA A 79 11.56 4.22 -16.23
CA ALA A 79 12.46 3.08 -16.08
C ALA A 79 12.40 2.50 -14.65
N ALA A 80 11.89 3.29 -13.70
CA ALA A 80 11.87 3.03 -12.27
C ALA A 80 10.60 2.35 -11.74
N VAL A 81 9.64 1.95 -12.60
CA VAL A 81 8.61 0.97 -12.19
C VAL A 81 9.25 -0.43 -12.21
N SER A 82 10.33 -0.58 -11.47
CA SER A 82 11.08 -1.83 -11.39
C SER A 82 10.24 -2.84 -10.61
N GLY A 83 9.51 -3.69 -11.33
CA GLY A 83 8.82 -4.85 -10.75
C GLY A 83 7.32 -4.93 -11.01
N ASP A 84 6.69 -3.93 -11.63
CA ASP A 84 5.28 -3.99 -12.02
C ASP A 84 5.15 -3.83 -13.55
N GLU A 85 5.37 -4.94 -14.26
CA GLU A 85 5.24 -5.01 -15.73
C GLU A 85 3.86 -4.54 -16.21
N ALA A 86 2.82 -4.77 -15.41
CA ALA A 86 1.46 -4.37 -15.77
C ALA A 86 1.31 -2.85 -15.75
N LEU A 87 1.87 -2.16 -14.74
CA LEU A 87 1.91 -0.70 -14.72
C LEU A 87 2.74 -0.14 -15.89
N ALA A 88 3.89 -0.74 -16.19
CA ALA A 88 4.70 -0.31 -17.34
C ALA A 88 3.92 -0.43 -18.67
N LEU A 89 3.27 -1.56 -18.90
CA LEU A 89 2.42 -1.78 -20.09
C LEU A 89 1.24 -0.80 -20.13
N PHE A 90 0.63 -0.52 -18.99
CA PHE A 90 -0.49 0.40 -18.88
C PHE A 90 -0.11 1.83 -19.29
N LEU A 91 1.04 2.33 -18.84
CA LEU A 91 1.54 3.67 -19.17
C LEU A 91 1.98 3.82 -20.64
N LEU A 92 2.12 2.71 -21.38
CA LEU A 92 2.45 2.71 -22.80
C LEU A 92 1.22 2.86 -23.71
N THR A 93 -0.01 2.78 -23.15
CA THR A 93 -1.24 2.89 -23.95
C THR A 93 -1.51 4.34 -24.38
N GLU A 94 -2.04 4.56 -25.58
CA GLU A 94 -2.36 5.93 -26.06
C GLU A 94 -3.36 6.65 -25.14
N ASP A 95 -4.31 5.90 -24.58
CA ASP A 95 -5.33 6.40 -23.65
C ASP A 95 -4.74 6.92 -22.33
N SER A 96 -3.53 6.52 -21.96
CA SER A 96 -2.86 6.97 -20.74
C SER A 96 -2.25 8.37 -20.85
N ARG A 97 -2.13 8.92 -22.08
CA ARG A 97 -1.43 10.20 -22.33
C ARG A 97 -1.89 11.36 -21.43
N PRO A 98 -3.20 11.61 -21.22
CA PRO A 98 -3.64 12.70 -20.35
C PRO A 98 -3.19 12.51 -18.90
N VAL A 99 -3.21 11.27 -18.38
CA VAL A 99 -2.74 10.95 -17.02
C VAL A 99 -1.23 11.16 -16.94
N CYS A 100 -0.46 10.69 -17.91
CA CYS A 100 0.99 10.89 -17.95
C CYS A 100 1.38 12.39 -17.99
N GLN A 101 0.66 13.21 -18.76
CA GLN A 101 0.90 14.66 -18.82
C GLN A 101 0.60 15.33 -17.47
N ALA A 102 -0.52 14.99 -16.84
CA ALA A 102 -0.87 15.52 -15.52
C ALA A 102 0.10 15.05 -14.44
N ALA A 103 0.51 13.78 -14.48
CA ALA A 103 1.51 13.22 -13.57
C ALA A 103 2.87 13.90 -13.70
N ALA A 104 3.31 14.15 -14.94
CA ALA A 104 4.54 14.88 -15.22
C ALA A 104 4.49 16.34 -14.72
N ALA A 105 3.33 17.00 -14.80
CA ALA A 105 3.15 18.35 -14.28
C ALA A 105 3.12 18.41 -12.75
N ALA A 106 2.49 17.42 -12.11
CA ALA A 106 2.36 17.34 -10.65
C ALA A 106 3.57 16.72 -9.95
N GLY A 107 4.40 15.97 -10.68
CA GLY A 107 5.52 15.22 -10.14
C GLY A 107 5.15 13.89 -9.47
N PHE A 108 3.91 13.41 -9.59
CA PHE A 108 3.47 12.12 -9.05
C PHE A 108 2.18 11.62 -9.71
N PHE A 109 1.81 10.37 -9.45
CA PHE A 109 0.51 9.82 -9.80
C PHE A 109 0.06 8.75 -8.80
N VAL A 110 -1.22 8.40 -8.86
CA VAL A 110 -1.82 7.29 -8.12
C VAL A 110 -2.07 6.14 -9.08
N TYR A 111 -1.62 4.96 -8.72
CA TYR A 111 -1.92 3.70 -9.39
C TYR A 111 -2.76 2.82 -8.48
N VAL A 112 -3.77 2.18 -9.05
CA VAL A 112 -4.70 1.31 -8.36
C VAL A 112 -4.77 -0.02 -9.07
N ALA A 113 -4.67 -1.11 -8.30
CA ALA A 113 -4.97 -2.46 -8.77
C ALA A 113 -5.92 -3.11 -7.77
N GLY A 114 -7.10 -3.56 -8.24
CA GLY A 114 -8.12 -4.09 -7.34
C GLY A 114 -9.03 -5.14 -7.95
N THR A 115 -9.86 -5.72 -7.09
CA THR A 115 -10.83 -6.76 -7.44
C THR A 115 -12.07 -6.69 -6.53
N ASN A 116 -13.15 -7.32 -6.99
CA ASN A 116 -14.42 -7.45 -6.26
C ASN A 116 -14.57 -8.86 -5.66
N ALA A 117 -13.46 -9.59 -5.53
CA ALA A 117 -13.44 -10.95 -5.00
C ALA A 117 -13.99 -11.04 -3.56
N VAL A 118 -14.47 -12.22 -3.20
CA VAL A 118 -15.06 -12.52 -1.88
C VAL A 118 -14.10 -12.14 -0.75
N VAL A 119 -14.65 -11.50 0.29
CA VAL A 119 -13.89 -11.02 1.44
C VAL A 119 -13.31 -12.19 2.23
N ARG A 120 -11.99 -12.22 2.41
CA ARG A 120 -11.30 -13.13 3.33
C ARG A 120 -11.24 -12.53 4.73
N PHE A 121 -11.11 -13.38 5.73
CA PHE A 121 -10.85 -12.92 7.09
C PHE A 121 -9.43 -12.34 7.19
N ILE A 122 -9.32 -11.17 7.83
CA ILE A 122 -8.05 -10.46 8.04
C ILE A 122 -7.97 -10.17 9.54
N PRO A 123 -6.96 -10.69 10.25
CA PRO A 123 -6.86 -10.53 11.69
C PRO A 123 -6.54 -9.09 12.06
N ALA A 124 -7.13 -8.59 13.15
CA ALA A 124 -6.68 -7.37 13.80
C ALA A 124 -5.49 -7.67 14.72
N MET A 125 -4.61 -6.70 14.94
CA MET A 125 -3.58 -6.80 15.97
C MET A 125 -4.23 -6.52 17.32
N ALA A 126 -4.28 -7.52 18.19
CA ALA A 126 -5.05 -7.46 19.44
C ALA A 126 -4.66 -6.28 20.36
N ASN A 127 -3.39 -5.90 20.37
CA ASN A 127 -2.85 -4.86 21.24
C ASN A 127 -2.42 -3.60 20.47
N ALA A 128 -3.04 -3.30 19.32
CA ALA A 128 -2.65 -2.15 18.49
C ALA A 128 -2.73 -0.79 19.24
N ASP A 129 -3.58 -0.71 20.26
CA ASP A 129 -3.85 0.53 20.99
C ASP A 129 -2.96 0.71 22.22
N ASP A 130 -2.41 -0.38 22.77
CA ASP A 130 -1.52 -0.38 23.92
C ASP A 130 -0.08 -0.16 23.47
N LEU A 131 0.40 1.08 23.58
CA LEU A 131 1.74 1.47 23.16
C LEU A 131 2.85 0.71 23.90
N ASP A 132 2.60 0.24 25.12
CA ASP A 132 3.58 -0.49 25.92
C ASP A 132 3.51 -2.02 25.68
N ALA A 133 2.56 -2.48 24.87
CA ALA A 133 2.46 -3.88 24.49
C ALA A 133 3.67 -4.33 23.64
N PRO A 134 4.08 -5.60 23.79
CA PRO A 134 5.13 -6.17 22.96
C PRO A 134 4.65 -6.29 21.51
N ILE A 135 5.60 -6.21 20.57
CA ILE A 135 5.33 -6.41 19.15
C ILE A 135 5.19 -7.92 18.89
N ILE A 136 3.94 -8.42 18.89
CA ILE A 136 3.60 -9.82 18.61
C ILE A 136 2.28 -9.88 17.84
N TYR A 137 2.28 -10.43 16.62
CA TYR A 137 1.05 -10.69 15.87
C TYR A 137 1.25 -11.74 14.76
N GLN A 138 0.14 -12.30 14.27
CA GLN A 138 0.11 -13.14 13.07
C GLN A 138 -0.65 -12.39 11.96
N ASP A 139 -0.05 -12.29 10.77
CA ASP A 139 -0.70 -11.62 9.64
C ASP A 139 -1.64 -12.56 8.85
N ALA A 140 -2.40 -12.01 7.90
CA ALA A 140 -3.35 -12.76 7.07
C ALA A 140 -2.70 -13.83 6.17
N SER A 141 -1.37 -13.86 6.03
CA SER A 141 -0.64 -14.94 5.36
C SER A 141 -0.25 -16.07 6.31
N GLY A 142 -0.55 -15.94 7.60
CA GLY A 142 -0.15 -16.86 8.65
C GLY A 142 1.26 -16.60 9.18
N LYS A 143 1.94 -15.54 8.73
CA LYS A 143 3.29 -15.21 9.17
C LYS A 143 3.25 -14.61 10.57
N HIS A 144 3.98 -15.23 11.49
CA HIS A 144 4.22 -14.70 12.84
C HIS A 144 5.28 -13.59 12.80
N VAL A 145 4.96 -12.46 13.42
CA VAL A 145 5.85 -11.32 13.60
C VAL A 145 6.01 -11.10 15.09
N GLU A 146 7.23 -11.25 15.57
CA GLU A 146 7.63 -11.00 16.94
C GLU A 146 8.99 -10.32 16.94
N VAL A 147 9.14 -9.32 17.82
CA VAL A 147 10.41 -8.59 17.98
C VAL A 147 10.73 -8.46 19.47
N PRO A 148 11.53 -9.40 20.04
CA PRO A 148 11.75 -9.47 21.47
C PRO A 148 12.34 -8.17 22.06
N GLY A 149 11.76 -7.73 23.17
CA GLY A 149 12.23 -6.55 23.90
C GLY A 149 11.91 -5.21 23.25
N LEU A 150 11.11 -5.18 22.17
CA LEU A 150 10.54 -3.95 21.62
C LEU A 150 9.03 -3.90 21.88
N THR A 151 8.56 -2.69 22.14
CA THR A 151 7.14 -2.34 22.26
C THR A 151 6.69 -1.48 21.08
N LEU A 152 5.38 -1.28 20.92
CA LEU A 152 4.86 -0.35 19.90
C LEU A 152 5.43 1.07 20.10
N ARG A 153 5.52 1.55 21.35
CA ARG A 153 6.10 2.84 21.72
C ARG A 153 7.56 2.95 21.29
N SER A 154 8.33 1.88 21.43
CA SER A 154 9.75 1.85 21.06
C SER A 154 9.97 2.12 19.57
N CYS A 155 8.99 1.79 18.73
CA CYS A 155 9.03 2.02 17.28
C CYS A 155 8.29 3.28 16.84
N LEU A 156 7.61 3.97 17.76
CA LEU A 156 6.77 5.13 17.46
C LEU A 156 7.66 6.36 17.22
N LEU A 157 7.40 7.03 16.10
CA LEU A 157 8.12 8.23 15.68
C LEU A 157 7.27 9.49 15.87
N ARG A 158 5.95 9.35 15.72
CA ARG A 158 4.96 10.42 15.91
C ARG A 158 3.62 9.86 16.40
N GLY A 159 2.85 10.70 17.08
CA GLY A 159 1.48 10.39 17.51
C GLY A 159 1.38 9.71 18.88
N GLU A 160 2.33 9.98 19.78
CA GLU A 160 2.29 9.53 21.18
C GLU A 160 1.25 10.30 22.00
N GLU A 161 1.00 11.56 21.62
CA GLU A 161 0.06 12.45 22.30
C GLU A 161 -1.35 11.85 22.34
N PRO A 162 -2.10 12.01 23.44
CA PRO A 162 -3.45 11.47 23.57
C PRO A 162 -4.38 11.87 22.42
N GLU A 163 -4.23 13.09 21.90
CA GLU A 163 -5.12 13.66 20.88
C GLU A 163 -4.57 13.52 19.45
N ALA A 164 -3.51 12.73 19.27
CA ALA A 164 -3.00 12.42 17.95
C ALA A 164 -4.07 11.72 17.11
N LYS A 165 -4.27 12.15 15.86
CA LYS A 165 -5.21 11.50 14.94
C LYS A 165 -4.63 10.26 14.27
N VAL A 166 -3.31 10.27 14.12
CA VAL A 166 -2.55 9.21 13.45
C VAL A 166 -1.27 8.93 14.23
N ARG A 167 -0.76 7.72 14.07
CA ARG A 167 0.53 7.28 14.59
C ARG A 167 1.43 6.95 13.42
N CYS A 168 2.71 7.29 13.52
CA CYS A 168 3.72 6.88 12.56
C CYS A 168 4.83 6.12 13.28
N SER A 169 5.21 4.97 12.74
CA SER A 169 6.21 4.08 13.34
C SER A 169 7.14 3.46 12.29
N LEU A 170 8.25 2.89 12.75
CA LEU A 170 9.05 1.97 11.95
C LEU A 170 8.25 0.70 11.66
N ASP A 171 8.43 0.13 10.46
CA ASP A 171 7.80 -1.14 10.11
C ASP A 171 8.28 -2.30 10.99
N PHE A 172 7.34 -2.98 11.67
CA PHE A 172 7.65 -4.09 12.59
C PHE A 172 8.29 -5.29 11.89
N GLN A 173 8.18 -5.39 10.57
CA GLN A 173 8.86 -6.42 9.81
C GLN A 173 10.31 -6.06 9.45
N GLY A 174 10.80 -4.86 9.80
CA GLY A 174 12.17 -4.40 9.59
C GLY A 174 12.49 -3.97 8.16
N ARG A 175 11.48 -3.53 7.39
CA ARG A 175 11.68 -2.97 6.04
C ARG A 175 12.08 -1.50 6.12
N SER A 176 12.65 -0.98 5.03
CA SER A 176 12.96 0.45 4.87
C SER A 176 11.69 1.24 4.56
N CYS A 177 10.71 1.17 5.46
CA CYS A 177 9.48 1.92 5.35
C CYS A 177 8.94 2.36 6.69
N TYR A 178 8.21 3.47 6.66
CA TYR A 178 7.37 3.92 7.76
C TYR A 178 5.96 3.38 7.61
N VAL A 179 5.28 3.19 8.72
CA VAL A 179 3.87 2.78 8.75
C VAL A 179 3.07 3.84 9.48
N VAL A 180 2.14 4.48 8.76
CA VAL A 180 1.16 5.41 9.32
C VAL A 180 -0.16 4.68 9.53
N VAL A 181 -0.73 4.80 10.73
CA VAL A 181 -2.00 4.18 11.11
C VAL A 181 -2.90 5.20 11.80
N MET A 182 -4.21 4.97 11.81
CA MET A 182 -5.12 5.79 12.62
C MET A 182 -4.85 5.55 14.10
N ALA A 183 -4.81 6.64 14.88
CA ALA A 183 -4.69 6.56 16.33
C ALA A 183 -6.04 6.17 16.96
N PRO A 184 -6.06 5.60 18.17
CA PRO A 184 -7.32 5.21 18.83
C PRO A 184 -8.24 6.40 19.15
N SER A 185 -7.66 7.59 19.36
CA SER A 185 -8.39 8.82 19.65
C SER A 185 -8.97 9.52 18.41
N SER A 186 -8.62 9.06 17.21
CA SER A 186 -9.23 9.55 15.97
C SER A 186 -10.75 9.34 15.99
N ARG A 187 -11.49 10.20 15.29
CA ARG A 187 -12.94 10.06 15.16
C ARG A 187 -13.30 8.75 14.46
N ALA A 188 -12.66 8.46 13.32
CA ALA A 188 -12.91 7.22 12.59
C ALA A 188 -12.65 5.98 13.45
N SER A 189 -11.55 5.95 14.21
CA SER A 189 -11.24 4.85 15.13
C SER A 189 -12.29 4.68 16.22
N ARG A 190 -12.75 5.79 16.83
CA ARG A 190 -13.81 5.73 17.85
C ARG A 190 -15.13 5.21 17.29
N CYS A 191 -15.55 5.69 16.11
CA CYS A 191 -16.76 5.20 15.45
C CYS A 191 -16.67 3.72 15.11
N ALA A 192 -15.51 3.25 14.64
CA ALA A 192 -15.29 1.83 14.37
C ALA A 192 -15.30 0.99 15.67
N LEU A 193 -14.70 1.48 16.75
CA LEU A 193 -14.68 0.78 18.03
C LEU A 193 -16.09 0.60 18.62
N GLU A 194 -16.97 1.60 18.45
CA GLU A 194 -18.37 1.53 18.87
C GLU A 194 -19.15 0.40 18.16
N SER A 195 -18.77 0.04 16.92
CA SER A 195 -19.33 -1.11 16.20
C SER A 195 -18.56 -2.41 16.42
N GLY A 196 -17.49 -2.41 17.21
CA GLY A 196 -16.59 -3.55 17.39
C GLY A 196 -15.72 -3.84 16.16
N GLU A 197 -15.54 -2.84 15.31
CA GLU A 197 -14.77 -2.91 14.06
C GLU A 197 -13.50 -2.05 14.14
N VAL A 198 -12.73 -2.03 13.05
CA VAL A 198 -11.56 -1.16 12.87
C VAL A 198 -11.72 -0.37 11.58
N VAL A 199 -11.07 0.79 11.47
CA VAL A 199 -11.04 1.56 10.22
C VAL A 199 -10.35 0.73 9.14
N ARG A 200 -11.05 0.48 8.02
CA ARG A 200 -10.56 -0.38 6.93
C ARG A 200 -10.33 0.36 5.63
N ARG A 201 -10.99 1.49 5.42
CA ARG A 201 -10.93 2.26 4.17
C ARG A 201 -10.71 3.73 4.42
N GLN A 202 -10.08 4.39 3.45
CA GLN A 202 -9.84 5.82 3.51
C GLN A 202 -11.11 6.64 3.36
N SER A 203 -12.13 6.11 2.68
CA SER A 203 -13.45 6.74 2.57
C SER A 203 -14.16 6.89 3.92
N GLU A 204 -13.74 6.13 4.94
CA GLU A 204 -14.27 6.18 6.31
C GLU A 204 -13.68 7.34 7.13
N LEU A 205 -12.59 7.96 6.66
CA LEU A 205 -11.98 9.13 7.30
C LEU A 205 -12.76 10.39 6.97
N ASP A 206 -12.80 11.35 7.90
CA ASP A 206 -13.15 12.72 7.54
C ASP A 206 -11.99 13.45 6.84
N ASP A 207 -12.25 14.65 6.32
CA ASP A 207 -11.30 15.39 5.49
C ASP A 207 -10.02 15.76 6.24
N GLU A 208 -10.13 16.06 7.54
CA GLU A 208 -8.99 16.44 8.36
C GLU A 208 -8.14 15.22 8.73
N GLU A 209 -8.79 14.09 9.06
CA GLU A 209 -8.11 12.81 9.27
C GLU A 209 -7.41 12.34 8.00
N LEU A 210 -8.07 12.43 6.84
CA LEU A 210 -7.49 12.06 5.55
C LEU A 210 -6.26 12.93 5.22
N ALA A 211 -6.36 14.24 5.42
CA ALA A 211 -5.22 15.15 5.27
C ALA A 211 -4.06 14.77 6.19
N THR A 212 -4.35 14.64 7.49
CA THR A 212 -3.33 14.34 8.52
C THR A 212 -2.62 13.01 8.24
N PHE A 213 -3.36 12.00 7.80
CA PHE A 213 -2.86 10.66 7.50
C PHE A 213 -1.81 10.67 6.39
N TRP A 214 -2.09 11.33 5.26
CA TRP A 214 -1.15 11.43 4.15
C TRP A 214 -0.01 12.42 4.40
N GLN A 215 -0.31 13.58 5.02
CA GLN A 215 0.71 14.58 5.36
C GLN A 215 1.77 14.00 6.29
N THR A 216 1.36 13.19 7.28
CA THR A 216 2.31 12.52 8.18
C THR A 216 3.27 11.62 7.42
N GLY A 217 2.78 10.87 6.43
CA GLY A 217 3.63 10.03 5.59
C GLY A 217 4.62 10.84 4.75
N ALA A 218 4.14 11.90 4.11
CA ALA A 218 4.97 12.81 3.30
C ALA A 218 6.07 13.50 4.11
N GLU A 219 5.74 14.04 5.29
CA GLU A 219 6.73 14.69 6.17
C GLU A 219 7.82 13.72 6.63
N MET A 220 7.49 12.44 6.80
CA MET A 220 8.49 11.42 7.15
C MET A 220 9.41 11.10 5.97
N ALA A 221 8.88 11.12 4.74
CA ALA A 221 9.65 10.93 3.51
C ALA A 221 10.61 12.09 3.21
N GLU A 222 10.21 13.33 3.50
CA GLU A 222 11.07 14.51 3.26
C GLU A 222 12.41 14.44 3.98
N ASN A 223 12.45 13.83 5.17
CA ASN A 223 13.69 13.65 5.94
C ASN A 223 14.72 12.76 5.20
N HIS A 224 14.32 12.07 4.14
CA HIS A 224 15.13 11.19 3.31
C HIS A 224 15.30 11.68 1.87
N GLY A 225 14.82 12.90 1.57
CA GLY A 225 14.81 13.42 0.20
C GLY A 225 13.70 12.85 -0.68
N GLY A 226 12.66 12.25 -0.08
CA GLY A 226 11.48 11.73 -0.77
C GLY A 226 11.18 10.26 -0.46
N PHE A 227 10.30 9.66 -1.26
CA PHE A 227 9.88 8.27 -1.14
C PHE A 227 9.96 7.56 -2.50
N ASP A 228 10.12 6.23 -2.46
CA ASP A 228 10.01 5.39 -3.65
C ASP A 228 8.54 5.08 -3.97
N GLU A 229 7.75 4.86 -2.92
CA GLU A 229 6.33 4.54 -3.02
C GLU A 229 5.60 4.81 -1.70
N MET A 230 4.36 5.34 -1.77
CA MET A 230 3.41 5.22 -0.67
C MET A 230 2.31 4.22 -1.01
N HIS A 231 2.10 3.23 -0.15
CA HIS A 231 1.26 2.06 -0.43
C HIS A 231 0.20 1.86 0.64
N LEU A 232 -1.06 1.80 0.23
CA LEU A 232 -2.19 1.44 1.08
C LEU A 232 -2.91 0.22 0.50
N ASN A 233 -3.25 -0.71 1.37
CA ASN A 233 -4.08 -1.87 1.04
C ASN A 233 -5.46 -1.72 1.67
N ALA A 234 -6.50 -2.04 0.91
CA ALA A 234 -7.88 -2.09 1.37
C ALA A 234 -8.50 -3.46 1.06
N GLY A 235 -9.47 -3.87 1.90
CA GLY A 235 -10.15 -5.14 1.77
C GLY A 235 -9.18 -6.32 1.82
N ASN A 236 -9.32 -7.27 0.90
CA ASN A 236 -8.56 -8.54 0.89
C ASN A 236 -7.04 -8.39 0.81
N PHE A 237 -6.55 -7.26 0.31
CA PHE A 237 -5.12 -7.00 0.22
C PHE A 237 -4.49 -6.60 1.55
N GLN A 238 -5.29 -6.32 2.58
CA GLN A 238 -4.76 -6.07 3.91
C GLN A 238 -4.16 -7.35 4.51
N ASN A 239 -3.04 -7.20 5.20
CA ASN A 239 -2.42 -8.27 5.98
C ASN A 239 -2.80 -8.19 7.47
N VAL A 240 -3.23 -7.00 7.91
CA VAL A 240 -3.76 -6.74 9.24
C VAL A 240 -4.98 -5.83 9.06
N ALA A 241 -6.04 -6.05 9.83
CA ALA A 241 -7.35 -5.48 9.57
C ALA A 241 -7.42 -3.95 9.62
N HIS A 242 -6.49 -3.28 10.32
CA HIS A 242 -6.48 -1.82 10.39
C HIS A 242 -5.86 -1.21 9.14
N MET A 243 -6.42 -0.08 8.71
CA MET A 243 -5.87 0.73 7.64
C MET A 243 -4.47 1.22 8.02
N HIS A 244 -3.51 1.03 7.11
CA HIS A 244 -2.14 1.48 7.27
C HIS A 244 -1.54 1.90 5.94
N LEU A 245 -0.83 3.03 5.95
CA LEU A 245 -0.07 3.55 4.83
C LEU A 245 1.40 3.20 5.04
N LYS A 246 1.99 2.49 4.09
CA LYS A 246 3.43 2.21 4.07
C LYS A 246 4.11 3.27 3.22
N VAL A 247 5.10 3.94 3.78
CA VAL A 247 5.92 4.94 3.07
C VAL A 247 7.29 4.32 2.86
N TRP A 248 7.54 3.82 1.66
CA TRP A 248 8.79 3.17 1.29
C TRP A 248 9.84 4.21 0.94
N ILE A 249 11.02 4.03 1.51
CA ILE A 249 12.17 4.89 1.34
C ILE A 249 13.30 4.06 0.75
N ASP A 250 14.12 4.68 -0.10
CA ASP A 250 15.35 4.10 -0.58
C ASP A 250 16.17 3.54 0.60
N LEU A 251 16.67 2.32 0.44
CA LEU A 251 17.34 1.61 1.53
C LEU A 251 18.59 2.36 2.01
N THR A 252 19.35 2.96 1.08
CA THR A 252 20.58 3.69 1.40
C THR A 252 20.26 4.92 2.24
N ASN A 253 19.28 5.71 1.81
CA ASN A 253 18.84 6.91 2.54
C ASN A 253 18.25 6.53 3.91
N PHE A 254 17.46 5.46 3.97
CA PHE A 254 16.86 5.00 5.21
C PHE A 254 17.93 4.52 6.22
N GLU A 255 18.89 3.70 5.78
CA GLU A 255 19.97 3.19 6.63
C GLU A 255 20.94 4.30 7.07
N ALA A 256 21.11 5.36 6.26
CA ALA A 256 21.92 6.51 6.65
C ALA A 256 21.40 7.18 7.94
N LEU A 257 20.08 7.17 8.17
CA LEU A 257 19.47 7.69 9.40
C LEU A 257 19.36 6.64 10.52
N TRP A 258 18.97 5.41 10.17
CA TRP A 258 18.51 4.44 11.16
C TRP A 258 19.54 3.38 11.57
N SER A 259 20.59 3.14 10.79
CA SER A 259 21.54 2.04 11.04
C SER A 259 22.24 2.10 12.41
N GLY A 260 22.36 3.29 13.01
CA GLY A 260 22.93 3.49 14.34
C GLY A 260 21.95 3.32 15.52
N GLN A 261 20.65 3.12 15.25
CA GLN A 261 19.61 3.09 16.28
C GLN A 261 19.30 1.64 16.71
N ASP A 262 19.33 1.36 18.01
CA ASP A 262 19.09 0.00 18.57
C ASP A 262 17.74 -0.58 18.13
N VAL A 263 16.68 0.24 18.12
CA VAL A 263 15.34 -0.17 17.66
C VAL A 263 15.38 -0.73 16.23
N TYR A 264 16.04 -0.04 15.31
CA TYR A 264 16.12 -0.46 13.91
C TYR A 264 17.01 -1.70 13.75
N GLN A 265 18.14 -1.76 14.44
CA GLN A 265 19.04 -2.92 14.39
C GLN A 265 18.33 -4.21 14.83
N ARG A 266 17.50 -4.15 15.89
CA ARG A 266 16.70 -5.29 16.34
C ARG A 266 15.63 -5.69 15.33
N LEU A 267 14.88 -4.73 14.79
CA LEU A 267 13.89 -4.98 13.73
C LEU A 267 14.52 -5.65 12.51
N TYR A 268 15.67 -5.13 12.07
CA TYR A 268 16.43 -5.64 10.93
C TYR A 268 16.98 -7.05 11.19
N ALA A 269 17.54 -7.31 12.37
CA ALA A 269 18.02 -8.64 12.75
C ALA A 269 16.90 -9.68 12.72
N GLU A 270 15.72 -9.35 13.26
CA GLU A 270 14.56 -10.24 13.21
C GLU A 270 14.04 -10.43 11.78
N ARG A 271 14.10 -9.40 10.92
CA ARG A 271 13.81 -9.54 9.50
C ARG A 271 14.72 -10.60 8.86
N LYS A 272 16.04 -10.51 9.11
CA LYS A 272 17.02 -11.45 8.56
C LYS A 272 16.80 -12.89 9.02
N LYS A 273 16.37 -13.10 10.27
CA LYS A 273 15.99 -14.44 10.76
C LYS A 273 14.76 -15.00 10.03
N ARG A 274 13.79 -14.15 9.70
CA ARG A 274 12.55 -14.53 8.98
C ARG A 274 12.77 -14.74 7.49
N GLU A 275 13.73 -14.04 6.89
CA GLU A 275 14.23 -14.32 5.54
C GLU A 275 14.98 -15.67 5.58
N LYS A 276 14.24 -16.80 5.64
CA LYS A 276 14.83 -18.12 5.42
C LYS A 276 15.63 -18.04 4.12
N PRO A 277 16.85 -18.60 4.04
CA PRO A 277 17.51 -18.74 2.77
C PRO A 277 16.53 -19.47 1.85
N ARG A 278 16.13 -18.82 0.75
CA ARG A 278 15.45 -19.52 -0.34
C ARG A 278 16.32 -20.75 -0.60
N LYS A 279 15.77 -21.95 -0.36
CA LYS A 279 16.48 -23.19 -0.71
C LYS A 279 17.00 -22.98 -2.12
N SER A 280 18.32 -23.15 -2.29
CA SER A 280 18.93 -23.00 -3.61
C SER A 280 18.13 -23.84 -4.62
N PRO A 281 17.97 -23.39 -5.88
CA PRO A 281 17.25 -24.18 -6.89
C PRO A 281 17.72 -25.64 -6.99
N GLU A 282 18.99 -25.92 -6.65
CA GLU A 282 19.55 -27.28 -6.53
C GLU A 282 18.91 -28.13 -5.43
N GLN A 283 18.55 -27.55 -4.28
CA GLN A 283 17.90 -28.26 -3.18
C GLN A 283 16.40 -28.54 -3.41
N VAL A 284 15.81 -27.95 -4.45
CA VAL A 284 14.43 -28.28 -4.89
C VAL A 284 14.46 -29.44 -5.89
N ARG A 285 15.57 -29.66 -6.59
CA ARG A 285 15.73 -30.76 -7.57
C ARG A 285 15.97 -32.14 -6.96
N GLU A 286 16.29 -32.23 -5.66
CA GLU A 286 16.45 -33.51 -4.97
C GLU A 286 15.17 -34.01 -4.28
N ALA A 287 14.03 -33.35 -4.49
CA ALA A 287 12.75 -33.96 -4.14
C ALA A 287 12.48 -35.14 -5.09
N PRO A 288 12.13 -36.34 -4.59
CA PRO A 288 11.96 -37.53 -5.43
C PRO A 288 10.93 -37.27 -6.53
N ALA A 289 11.31 -37.56 -7.78
CA ALA A 289 10.47 -37.38 -8.97
C ALA A 289 9.19 -38.25 -8.98
N GLU A 290 9.01 -39.13 -7.99
CA GLU A 290 7.94 -40.13 -7.96
C GLU A 290 6.54 -39.57 -7.63
N GLN A 291 6.37 -38.27 -7.36
CA GLN A 291 5.05 -37.64 -7.13
C GLN A 291 4.67 -36.58 -8.18
N SER A 292 5.52 -36.33 -9.17
CA SER A 292 5.29 -35.28 -10.18
C SER A 292 4.48 -35.75 -11.38
N GLU A 293 4.55 -37.02 -11.76
CA GLU A 293 3.86 -37.54 -12.95
C GLU A 293 2.36 -37.77 -12.70
N GLU A 294 1.94 -38.04 -11.46
CA GLU A 294 0.54 -38.35 -11.13
C GLU A 294 -0.36 -37.08 -11.12
N ILE A 295 0.21 -35.90 -10.84
CA ILE A 295 -0.55 -34.63 -10.79
C ILE A 295 -0.79 -34.05 -12.18
N ASP A 296 0.15 -34.24 -13.12
CA ASP A 296 0.02 -33.69 -14.48
C ASP A 296 -1.03 -34.45 -15.32
N GLU A 297 -1.23 -35.75 -15.09
CA GLU A 297 -2.31 -36.51 -15.75
C GLU A 297 -3.70 -36.14 -15.21
N GLU A 298 -3.83 -35.94 -13.89
CA GLU A 298 -5.12 -35.59 -13.26
C GLU A 298 -5.58 -34.18 -13.66
N LEU A 299 -4.65 -33.22 -13.77
CA LEU A 299 -4.93 -31.85 -14.21
C LEU A 299 -5.28 -31.79 -15.71
N ALA A 300 -4.60 -32.58 -16.56
CA ALA A 300 -4.93 -32.68 -17.98
C ALA A 300 -6.32 -33.29 -18.22
N ALA A 301 -6.69 -34.31 -17.43
CA ALA A 301 -8.01 -34.93 -17.50
C ALA A 301 -9.13 -33.97 -17.05
N ALA A 302 -8.91 -33.18 -16.00
CA ALA A 302 -9.87 -32.18 -15.54
C ALA A 302 -10.11 -31.06 -16.58
N ILE A 303 -9.05 -30.62 -17.28
CA ILE A 303 -9.16 -29.61 -18.34
C ILE A 303 -9.92 -30.15 -19.54
N ALA A 304 -9.68 -31.41 -19.94
CA ALA A 304 -10.40 -32.05 -21.05
C ALA A 304 -11.90 -32.18 -20.75
N MET A 305 -12.27 -32.59 -19.53
CA MET A 305 -13.68 -32.75 -19.14
C MET A 305 -14.47 -31.42 -19.07
N SER A 306 -13.81 -30.32 -18.71
CA SER A 306 -14.46 -28.99 -18.72
C SER A 306 -14.71 -28.44 -20.12
N LEU A 307 -13.99 -28.91 -21.14
CA LEU A 307 -14.18 -28.45 -22.53
C LEU A 307 -15.31 -29.19 -23.26
N GLU A 308 -15.64 -30.42 -22.85
CA GLU A 308 -16.69 -31.22 -23.50
C GLU A 308 -18.11 -30.93 -23.01
N THR A 309 -18.28 -30.25 -21.87
CA THR A 309 -19.59 -30.00 -21.24
C THR A 309 -20.16 -28.60 -21.50
N GLY A 310 -19.47 -27.77 -22.28
CA GLY A 310 -19.82 -26.38 -22.56
C GLY A 310 -20.34 -26.09 -23.97
N SER A 311 -21.17 -26.97 -24.56
CA SER A 311 -21.93 -26.71 -25.79
C SER A 311 -23.43 -26.86 -25.57
#